data_AF-A0A3D3BPX3-F1
#
_entry.id   AF-A0A3D3BPX3-F1
#
_cell.length_a   1.000
_cell.length_b   1.000
_cell.length_c   1.000
_cell.angle_alpha   90.00
_cell.angle_beta   90.00
_cell.angle_gamma   90.00
#
_symmetry.space_group_name_H-M   'P 1'
#
loop_
_entity.id
_entity.type
_entity.pdbx_description
1 polymer ?
#
loop_
_entity_poly.entity_id
_entity_poly.type
_entity_poly.pdbx_seq_one_letter_code
_entity_poly.pdbx_strand_id
1 'polypeptide(L)'
;MRDDVDDSAADGGADSQPPEMPQAMLDPRKSIALGALGLGVIVLIFWQVIPQIGSYSDAVDALQSMSWIAVVIIAVTVVVYLAVYGLIFMAAEPRLRYWQSQQVKQASFTISNGVPAGGAVGLAVQFGMLASYKIPATSATAAITAVSLWSTFVSLGFPIFGVLALTIVGAADGVAWMGPVGLGILILVIAVFVSIMRSQSLAERLGAWGNAAVRPLGRRIRRLKDVDIAAPIVKFRREMYDLL
;
A
#
# COMPACT_ATOMS: atom_id res chain seq x y z
N MET A 1 70.26 9.66 -18.72
CA MET A 1 70.25 8.50 -19.64
C MET A 1 69.20 7.56 -19.10
N ARG A 2 68.05 7.49 -19.79
CA ARG A 2 66.90 6.55 -19.65
C ARG A 2 65.95 6.80 -18.47
N ASP A 3 64.75 7.31 -18.73
CA ASP A 3 63.47 6.64 -19.13
C ASP A 3 62.74 6.18 -17.86
N ASP A 4 61.71 6.92 -17.41
CA ASP A 4 60.27 6.75 -17.71
C ASP A 4 59.56 5.93 -16.63
N VAL A 5 58.51 6.52 -16.04
CA VAL A 5 57.14 5.99 -15.91
C VAL A 5 56.46 6.62 -14.68
N ASP A 6 55.39 7.34 -15.01
CA ASP A 6 54.29 7.83 -14.18
C ASP A 6 53.58 6.66 -13.48
N ASP A 7 53.43 6.73 -12.15
CA ASP A 7 52.51 5.85 -11.41
C ASP A 7 51.56 6.72 -10.59
N SER A 8 50.55 7.18 -11.33
CA SER A 8 49.28 7.69 -10.86
C SER A 8 48.57 6.75 -9.89
N ALA A 9 47.85 7.35 -8.94
CA ALA A 9 46.67 6.79 -8.26
C ALA A 9 46.87 5.60 -7.30
N ALA A 10 47.07 5.93 -6.02
CA ALA A 10 46.69 5.05 -4.91
C ALA A 10 45.82 5.83 -3.90
N ASP A 11 44.65 6.28 -4.36
CA ASP A 11 43.53 6.63 -3.50
C ASP A 11 42.37 5.70 -3.89
N GLY A 12 41.87 4.89 -2.95
CA GLY A 12 40.81 3.93 -3.28
C GLY A 12 40.60 2.73 -2.36
N GLY A 13 41.31 2.63 -1.23
CA GLY A 13 41.03 1.61 -0.22
C GLY A 13 39.91 2.00 0.74
N ALA A 14 38.74 2.40 0.23
CA ALA A 14 37.57 2.63 1.08
C ALA A 14 36.84 1.30 1.32
N ASP A 15 36.78 0.91 2.59
CA ASP A 15 36.00 -0.20 3.14
C ASP A 15 34.65 -0.38 2.43
N SER A 16 34.54 -1.43 1.62
CA SER A 16 33.24 -1.93 1.17
C SER A 16 32.69 -2.91 2.19
N GLN A 17 32.44 -2.41 3.41
CA GLN A 17 31.52 -3.09 4.31
C GLN A 17 30.11 -3.02 3.67
N PRO A 18 29.39 -4.15 3.56
CA PRO A 18 27.98 -4.10 3.17
C PRO A 18 27.26 -3.16 4.15
N PRO A 19 26.32 -2.31 3.68
CA PRO A 19 25.58 -1.44 4.57
C PRO A 19 24.92 -2.28 5.66
N GLU A 20 25.29 -2.04 6.93
CA GLU A 20 24.63 -2.65 8.08
C GLU A 20 23.14 -2.31 8.00
N MET A 21 22.33 -3.32 7.67
CA MET A 21 20.88 -3.19 7.71
C MET A 21 20.50 -2.87 9.16
N PRO A 22 19.84 -1.73 9.45
CA PRO A 22 19.42 -1.40 10.80
C PRO A 22 18.59 -2.56 11.36
N GLN A 23 19.14 -3.28 12.33
CA GLN A 23 18.42 -4.31 13.06
C GLN A 23 17.46 -3.63 14.03
N ALA A 24 16.30 -3.19 13.53
CA ALA A 24 15.22 -2.69 14.35
C ALA A 24 14.66 -3.85 15.20
N MET A 25 15.28 -4.10 16.36
CA MET A 25 14.74 -5.04 17.34
C MET A 25 13.45 -4.44 17.91
N LEU A 26 12.33 -5.11 17.67
CA LEU A 26 11.06 -4.77 18.32
C LEU A 26 11.18 -5.00 19.83
N ASP A 27 10.82 -4.00 20.63
CA ASP A 27 10.76 -4.13 22.09
C ASP A 27 9.68 -5.16 22.47
N PRO A 28 10.05 -6.30 23.08
CA PRO A 28 9.11 -7.39 23.39
C PRO A 28 7.94 -6.92 24.26
N ARG A 29 8.19 -5.99 25.18
CA ARG A 29 7.16 -5.50 26.11
C ARG A 29 6.12 -4.66 25.38
N LYS A 30 6.57 -3.82 24.44
CA LYS A 30 5.67 -3.00 23.61
C LYS A 30 4.86 -3.86 22.65
N SER A 31 5.49 -4.88 22.04
CA SER A 31 4.78 -5.83 21.16
C SER A 31 3.70 -6.61 21.90
N ILE A 32 3.98 -7.10 23.13
CA ILE A 32 2.98 -7.79 23.95
C ILE A 32 1.85 -6.84 24.34
N ALA A 33 2.17 -5.62 24.77
CA ALA A 33 1.15 -4.62 25.12
C ALA A 33 0.25 -4.27 23.94
N LEU A 34 0.82 -4.07 22.74
CA LEU A 34 0.07 -3.83 21.51
C LEU A 34 -0.79 -5.04 21.12
N GLY A 35 -0.25 -6.26 21.27
CA GLY A 35 -1.00 -7.49 21.04
C GLY A 35 -2.20 -7.64 22.00
N ALA A 36 -1.98 -7.38 23.29
CA ALA A 36 -3.04 -7.42 24.31
C ALA A 36 -4.11 -6.34 24.07
N LEU A 37 -3.70 -5.13 23.69
CA LEU A 37 -4.62 -4.06 23.29
C LEU A 37 -5.45 -4.49 22.08
N GLY A 38 -4.81 -5.03 21.04
CA GLY A 38 -5.49 -5.54 19.85
C GLY A 38 -6.50 -6.64 20.19
N LEU A 39 -6.12 -7.58 21.05
CA LEU A 39 -7.03 -8.61 21.55
C LEU A 39 -8.21 -8.00 22.32
N GLY A 40 -7.96 -7.02 23.18
CA GLY A 40 -9.02 -6.29 23.90
C GLY A 40 -9.99 -5.59 22.94
N VAL A 41 -9.49 -4.99 21.86
CA VAL A 41 -10.32 -4.40 20.81
C VAL A 41 -11.15 -5.46 20.09
N ILE A 42 -10.57 -6.62 19.76
CA ILE A 42 -11.32 -7.74 19.16
C ILE A 42 -12.44 -8.18 20.10
N VAL A 43 -12.14 -8.39 21.39
CA VAL A 43 -13.15 -8.77 22.39
C VAL A 43 -14.25 -7.72 22.48
N LEU A 44 -13.91 -6.43 22.50
CA LEU A 44 -14.89 -5.34 22.49
C LEU A 44 -15.78 -5.36 21.24
N ILE A 45 -15.20 -5.54 20.06
CA ILE A 45 -15.95 -5.60 18.80
C ILE A 45 -16.93 -6.77 18.83
N PHE A 46 -16.46 -7.96 19.19
CA PHE A 46 -17.32 -9.13 19.25
C PHE A 46 -18.35 -8.94 20.34
N TRP A 47 -17.99 -8.70 21.59
CA TRP A 47 -18.93 -8.66 22.71
C TRP A 47 -19.92 -7.49 22.67
N GLN A 48 -19.52 -6.31 22.17
CA GLN A 48 -20.32 -5.10 22.27
C GLN A 48 -20.78 -4.54 20.93
N VAL A 49 -19.93 -4.53 19.89
CA VAL A 49 -20.27 -3.86 18.62
C VAL A 49 -21.15 -4.76 17.74
N ILE A 50 -20.77 -6.01 17.53
CA ILE A 50 -21.52 -6.94 16.66
C ILE A 50 -22.97 -7.14 17.12
N PRO A 51 -23.26 -7.38 18.42
CA PRO A 51 -24.64 -7.53 18.90
C PRO A 51 -25.54 -6.31 18.71
N GLN A 52 -24.99 -5.12 18.48
CA GLN A 52 -25.77 -3.91 18.21
C GLN A 52 -26.26 -3.83 16.76
N ILE A 53 -25.63 -4.57 15.83
CA ILE A 53 -25.91 -4.49 14.39
C ILE A 53 -26.40 -5.82 13.80
N GLY A 54 -26.40 -6.92 14.57
CA GLY A 54 -26.90 -8.22 14.15
C GLY A 54 -26.83 -9.28 15.25
N SER A 55 -27.29 -10.49 14.96
CA SER A 55 -27.21 -11.63 15.88
C SER A 55 -26.25 -12.71 15.38
N TYR A 56 -25.64 -13.45 16.32
CA TYR A 56 -24.74 -14.55 15.96
C TYR A 56 -25.49 -15.77 15.43
N SER A 57 -26.71 -16.02 15.90
CA SER A 57 -27.55 -17.11 15.39
C SER A 57 -27.85 -16.90 13.91
N ASP A 58 -28.23 -15.68 13.51
CA ASP A 58 -28.52 -15.38 12.11
C ASP A 58 -27.28 -15.56 11.22
N ALA A 59 -26.09 -15.26 11.74
CA ALA A 59 -24.84 -15.48 11.03
C ALA A 59 -24.56 -16.99 10.81
N VAL A 60 -24.84 -17.83 11.82
CA VAL A 60 -24.70 -19.28 11.71
C VAL A 60 -25.74 -19.85 10.74
N ASP A 61 -27.00 -19.43 10.84
CA ASP A 61 -28.08 -19.85 9.96
C ASP A 61 -27.82 -19.45 8.51
N ALA A 62 -27.30 -18.24 8.29
CA ALA A 62 -26.86 -17.79 6.98
C ALA A 62 -25.72 -18.65 6.41
N LEU A 63 -24.76 -19.05 7.25
CA LEU A 63 -23.66 -19.91 6.81
C LEU A 63 -24.14 -21.34 6.48
N GLN A 64 -25.06 -21.89 7.27
CA GLN A 64 -25.62 -23.23 7.06
C GLN A 64 -26.59 -23.31 5.88
N SER A 65 -27.27 -22.21 5.56
CA SER A 65 -28.20 -22.12 4.43
C SER A 65 -27.51 -21.82 3.09
N MET A 66 -26.19 -21.57 3.08
CA MET A 66 -25.46 -21.37 1.83
C MET A 66 -25.53 -22.61 0.94
N SER A 67 -25.91 -22.41 -0.32
CA SER A 67 -25.87 -23.48 -1.31
C SER A 67 -24.42 -23.91 -1.58
N TRP A 68 -24.21 -25.18 -1.91
CA TRP A 68 -22.89 -25.69 -2.30
C TRP A 68 -22.29 -24.92 -3.49
N ILE A 69 -23.15 -24.39 -4.38
CA ILE A 69 -22.74 -23.55 -5.51
C ILE A 69 -22.12 -22.25 -5.00
N ALA A 70 -22.73 -21.60 -4.00
CA ALA A 70 -22.17 -20.39 -3.40
C ALA A 70 -20.80 -20.67 -2.76
N VAL A 71 -20.65 -21.79 -2.07
CA VAL A 71 -19.36 -22.22 -1.49
C VAL A 71 -18.30 -22.44 -2.57
N VAL A 72 -18.64 -23.10 -3.68
CA VAL A 72 -17.73 -23.31 -4.81
C VAL A 72 -17.33 -21.96 -5.44
N ILE A 73 -18.28 -21.05 -5.63
CA ILE A 73 -17.99 -19.70 -6.16
C ILE A 73 -17.00 -18.99 -5.24
N ILE A 74 -17.25 -18.96 -3.93
CA ILE A 74 -16.35 -18.35 -2.95
C ILE A 74 -14.94 -18.98 -3.03
N ALA A 75 -14.86 -20.31 -3.03
CA ALA A 75 -13.59 -21.02 -3.11
C ALA A 75 -12.81 -20.68 -4.39
N VAL A 76 -13.47 -20.71 -5.55
CA VAL A 76 -12.87 -20.33 -6.83
C VAL A 76 -12.44 -18.87 -6.81
N THR A 77 -13.27 -17.96 -6.29
CA THR A 77 -12.92 -16.54 -6.16
C THR A 77 -11.67 -16.35 -5.29
N VAL A 78 -11.55 -17.08 -4.16
CA VAL A 78 -10.35 -17.03 -3.30
C VAL A 78 -9.12 -17.55 -4.05
N VAL A 79 -9.21 -18.67 -4.76
CA VAL A 79 -8.09 -19.23 -5.52
C VAL A 79 -7.65 -18.26 -6.62
N VAL A 80 -8.60 -17.69 -7.37
CA VAL A 80 -8.32 -16.69 -8.41
C VAL A 80 -7.69 -15.44 -7.79
N TYR A 81 -8.24 -14.93 -6.68
CA TYR A 81 -7.69 -13.79 -5.95
C TYR A 81 -6.22 -14.05 -5.56
N LEU A 82 -5.92 -15.21 -4.98
CA LEU A 82 -4.56 -15.58 -4.59
C LEU A 82 -3.64 -15.71 -5.80
N ALA A 83 -4.10 -16.26 -6.92
CA ALA A 83 -3.30 -16.39 -8.14
C ALA A 83 -3.01 -15.02 -8.78
N VAL A 84 -4.02 -14.14 -8.88
CA VAL A 84 -3.85 -12.81 -9.48
C VAL A 84 -2.95 -11.91 -8.63
N TYR A 85 -2.91 -12.11 -7.31
CA TYR A 85 -2.09 -11.30 -6.40
C TYR A 85 -0.60 -11.29 -6.74
N GLY A 86 -0.07 -12.39 -7.28
CA GLY A 86 1.32 -12.50 -7.72
C GLY A 86 1.62 -11.70 -8.99
N LEU A 87 0.61 -11.28 -9.75
CA LEU A 87 0.81 -10.43 -10.93
C LEU A 87 1.09 -8.98 -10.55
N ILE A 88 0.67 -8.54 -9.36
CA ILE A 88 0.73 -7.13 -8.94
C ILE A 88 2.19 -6.68 -8.78
N PHE A 89 3.01 -7.42 -8.02
CA PHE A 89 4.43 -7.10 -7.84
C PHE A 89 5.26 -7.34 -9.10
N MET A 90 4.87 -8.32 -9.92
CA MET A 90 5.49 -8.58 -11.22
C MET A 90 5.25 -7.43 -12.21
N ALA A 91 4.06 -6.82 -12.18
CA ALA A 91 3.77 -5.62 -12.97
C ALA A 91 4.53 -4.39 -12.48
N ALA A 92 4.73 -4.25 -11.17
CA ALA A 92 5.48 -3.14 -10.56
C ALA A 92 7.00 -3.29 -10.69
N GLU A 93 7.51 -4.51 -10.74
CA GLU A 93 8.92 -4.85 -10.93
C GLU A 93 9.06 -5.95 -11.99
N PRO A 94 9.25 -5.59 -13.27
CA PRO A 94 9.30 -6.55 -14.38
C PRO A 94 10.43 -7.59 -14.28
N ARG A 95 11.46 -7.35 -13.46
CA ARG A 95 12.57 -8.29 -13.24
C ARG A 95 12.18 -9.45 -12.31
N LEU A 96 11.08 -9.35 -11.57
CA LEU A 96 10.57 -10.43 -10.73
C LEU A 96 9.83 -11.47 -11.58
N ARG A 97 10.13 -12.75 -11.35
CA ARG A 97 9.28 -13.85 -11.81
C ARG A 97 8.01 -13.89 -10.98
N TYR A 98 6.94 -14.43 -11.55
CA TYR A 98 5.64 -14.59 -10.87
C TYR A 98 5.77 -15.22 -9.47
N TRP A 99 6.55 -16.30 -9.31
CA TRP A 99 6.72 -16.93 -8.00
C TRP A 99 7.51 -16.12 -6.98
N GLN A 100 8.47 -15.31 -7.42
CA GLN A 100 9.18 -14.40 -6.52
C GLN A 100 8.24 -13.29 -6.05
N SER A 101 7.46 -12.73 -6.97
CA SER A 101 6.40 -11.75 -6.67
C SER A 101 5.35 -12.32 -5.70
N GLN A 102 4.87 -13.54 -5.95
CA GLN A 102 3.90 -14.20 -5.08
C GLN A 102 4.45 -14.44 -3.68
N GLN A 103 5.67 -14.95 -3.55
CA GLN A 103 6.31 -15.16 -2.24
C GLN A 103 6.42 -13.85 -1.46
N VAL A 104 6.93 -12.79 -2.11
CA VAL A 104 7.06 -11.46 -1.47
C VAL A 104 5.73 -10.94 -0.97
N LYS A 105 4.69 -11.03 -1.81
CA LYS A 105 3.36 -10.51 -1.45
C LYS A 105 2.75 -11.30 -0.31
N GLN A 106 2.77 -12.64 -0.38
CA GLN A 106 2.12 -13.49 0.61
C GLN A 106 2.86 -13.49 1.95
N ALA A 107 4.19 -13.53 1.95
CA ALA A 107 4.99 -13.49 3.16
C ALA A 107 4.82 -12.13 3.87
N SER A 108 4.96 -11.03 3.14
CA SER A 108 4.77 -9.69 3.70
C SER A 108 3.34 -9.49 4.22
N PHE A 109 2.32 -9.95 3.49
CA PHE A 109 0.93 -9.85 3.93
C PHE A 109 0.67 -10.67 5.20
N THR A 110 1.12 -11.92 5.23
CA THR A 110 0.94 -12.81 6.39
C THR A 110 1.63 -12.23 7.62
N ILE A 111 2.87 -11.78 7.49
CA ILE A 111 3.62 -11.18 8.60
C ILE A 111 3.00 -9.86 9.04
N SER A 112 2.55 -9.04 8.09
CA SER A 112 1.92 -7.74 8.40
C SER A 112 0.67 -7.86 9.25
N ASN A 113 -0.07 -8.96 9.09
CA ASN A 113 -1.32 -9.23 9.81
C ASN A 113 -1.15 -10.21 10.98
N GLY A 114 -0.08 -11.00 10.99
CA GLY A 114 0.12 -12.09 11.96
C GLY A 114 0.83 -11.70 13.24
N VAL A 115 1.60 -10.59 13.26
CA VAL A 115 2.36 -10.17 14.45
C VAL A 115 2.02 -8.74 14.89
N PRO A 116 2.13 -8.42 16.19
CA PRO A 116 2.02 -7.04 16.66
C PRO A 116 3.05 -6.13 15.98
N ALA A 117 2.63 -4.91 15.63
CA ALA A 117 3.42 -3.99 14.78
C ALA A 117 3.81 -4.59 13.41
N GLY A 118 3.04 -5.58 12.91
CA GLY A 118 3.36 -6.36 11.72
C GLY A 118 3.60 -5.52 10.47
N GLY A 119 2.95 -4.38 10.28
CA GLY A 119 3.18 -3.54 9.10
C GLY A 119 4.64 -3.12 8.90
N ALA A 120 5.36 -2.80 9.97
CA ALA A 120 6.79 -2.46 9.89
C ALA A 120 7.64 -3.70 9.61
N VAL A 121 7.32 -4.82 10.28
CA VAL A 121 8.03 -6.10 10.11
C VAL A 121 7.85 -6.66 8.70
N GLY A 122 6.61 -6.65 8.21
CA GLY A 122 6.25 -7.11 6.87
C GLY A 122 6.88 -6.26 5.77
N LEU A 123 7.06 -4.96 6.00
CA LEU A 123 7.80 -4.08 5.11
C LEU A 123 9.30 -4.42 5.11
N ALA A 124 9.91 -4.61 6.29
CA ALA A 124 11.32 -5.02 6.39
C ALA A 124 11.58 -6.37 5.71
N VAL A 125 10.71 -7.35 5.93
CA VAL A 125 10.77 -8.66 5.27
C VAL A 125 10.62 -8.50 3.75
N GLN A 126 9.69 -7.66 3.30
CA GLN A 126 9.50 -7.38 1.88
C GLN A 126 10.76 -6.80 1.23
N PHE A 127 11.41 -5.81 1.85
CA PHE A 127 12.69 -5.29 1.37
C PHE A 127 13.79 -6.36 1.39
N GLY A 128 13.89 -7.16 2.46
CA GLY A 128 14.86 -8.25 2.55
C GLY A 128 14.68 -9.31 1.46
N MET A 129 13.44 -9.69 1.16
CA MET A 129 13.14 -10.64 0.08
C MET A 129 13.49 -10.06 -1.30
N LEU A 130 13.13 -8.81 -1.57
CA LEU A 130 13.47 -8.15 -2.83
C LEU A 130 15.00 -8.02 -3.01
N ALA A 131 15.73 -7.69 -1.93
CA ALA A 131 17.18 -7.68 -1.93
C ALA A 131 17.77 -9.07 -2.22
N SER A 132 17.19 -10.14 -1.65
CA SER A 132 17.61 -11.53 -1.94
C SER A 132 17.43 -11.91 -3.42
N TYR A 133 16.49 -11.27 -4.11
CA TYR A 133 16.27 -11.42 -5.55
C TYR A 133 17.08 -10.42 -6.39
N LYS A 134 18.05 -9.72 -5.78
CA LYS A 134 18.94 -8.74 -6.42
C LYS A 134 18.19 -7.56 -7.05
N ILE A 135 17.06 -7.17 -6.45
CA ILE A 135 16.34 -5.96 -6.80
C ILE A 135 17.03 -4.77 -6.10
N PRO A 136 17.53 -3.75 -6.82
CA PRO A 136 18.07 -2.54 -6.20
C PRO A 136 17.06 -1.89 -5.26
N ALA A 137 17.53 -1.33 -4.14
CA ALA A 137 16.68 -0.69 -3.14
C ALA A 137 15.79 0.42 -3.74
N THR A 138 16.31 1.08 -4.75
CA THR A 138 15.70 2.16 -5.52
C THR A 138 14.42 1.66 -6.22
N SER A 139 14.56 0.60 -7.01
CA SER A 139 13.48 -0.08 -7.71
C SER A 139 12.52 -0.79 -6.76
N ALA A 140 13.04 -1.41 -5.69
CA ALA A 140 12.23 -2.04 -4.66
C ALA A 140 11.28 -1.02 -3.99
N THR A 141 11.79 0.17 -3.66
CA THR A 141 10.99 1.25 -3.06
C THR A 141 9.89 1.73 -4.01
N ALA A 142 10.23 1.93 -5.30
CA ALA A 142 9.25 2.29 -6.32
C ALA A 142 8.16 1.22 -6.48
N ALA A 143 8.55 -0.06 -6.56
CA ALA A 143 7.63 -1.18 -6.70
C ALA A 143 6.71 -1.31 -5.47
N ILE A 144 7.25 -1.28 -4.25
CA ILE A 144 6.47 -1.33 -3.01
C ILE A 144 5.46 -0.18 -2.96
N THR A 145 5.88 1.03 -3.33
CA THR A 145 5.01 2.22 -3.35
C THR A 145 3.88 2.06 -4.36
N ALA A 146 4.20 1.63 -5.59
CA ALA A 146 3.21 1.38 -6.63
C ALA A 146 2.18 0.32 -6.20
N VAL A 147 2.64 -0.80 -5.63
CA VAL A 147 1.78 -1.86 -5.12
C VAL A 147 0.91 -1.38 -3.95
N SER A 148 1.46 -0.58 -3.05
CA SER A 148 0.72 -0.04 -1.89
C SER A 148 -0.37 0.92 -2.33
N LEU A 149 -0.09 1.74 -3.34
CA LEU A 149 -1.08 2.65 -3.91
C LEU A 149 -2.19 1.89 -4.64
N TRP A 150 -1.82 0.90 -5.46
CA TRP A 150 -2.80 -0.01 -6.07
C TRP A 150 -3.71 -0.63 -5.01
N SER A 151 -3.14 -1.19 -3.93
CA SER A 151 -3.91 -1.74 -2.82
C SER A 151 -4.82 -0.71 -2.16
N THR A 152 -4.40 0.56 -2.07
CA THR A 152 -5.23 1.65 -1.53
C THR A 152 -6.44 1.92 -2.43
N PHE A 153 -6.25 2.05 -3.74
CA PHE A 153 -7.35 2.25 -4.68
C PHE A 153 -8.35 1.09 -4.68
N VAL A 154 -7.85 -0.15 -4.67
CA VAL A 154 -8.70 -1.33 -4.58
C VAL A 154 -9.49 -1.36 -3.27
N SER A 155 -8.84 -1.02 -2.15
CA SER A 155 -9.49 -0.97 -0.83
C SER A 155 -10.61 0.06 -0.77
N LEU A 156 -10.42 1.23 -1.38
CA LEU A 156 -11.46 2.26 -1.52
C LEU A 156 -12.57 1.83 -2.49
N GLY A 157 -12.23 1.02 -3.50
CA GLY A 157 -13.19 0.46 -4.45
C GLY A 157 -14.16 -0.54 -3.82
N PHE A 158 -13.71 -1.38 -2.88
CA PHE A 158 -14.55 -2.44 -2.33
C PHE A 158 -15.88 -1.96 -1.71
N PRO A 159 -15.92 -0.95 -0.83
CA PRO A 159 -17.18 -0.42 -0.31
C PRO A 159 -18.09 0.12 -1.42
N ILE A 160 -17.54 0.76 -2.45
CA ILE A 160 -18.29 1.29 -3.59
C ILE A 160 -18.95 0.14 -4.36
N PHE A 161 -18.18 -0.91 -4.68
CA PHE A 161 -18.73 -2.11 -5.32
C PHE A 161 -19.74 -2.84 -4.44
N GLY A 162 -19.56 -2.83 -3.11
CA GLY A 162 -20.54 -3.35 -2.15
C GLY A 162 -21.88 -2.62 -2.23
N VAL A 163 -21.88 -1.29 -2.18
CA VAL A 163 -23.11 -0.48 -2.33
C VAL A 163 -23.76 -0.71 -3.69
N LEU A 164 -22.97 -0.76 -4.76
CA LEU A 164 -23.48 -1.06 -6.11
C LEU A 164 -24.12 -2.45 -6.19
N ALA A 165 -23.48 -3.47 -5.63
CA ALA A 165 -24.03 -4.83 -5.59
C ALA A 165 -25.34 -4.90 -4.80
N LEU A 166 -25.40 -4.25 -3.63
CA LEU A 166 -26.62 -4.16 -2.83
C LEU A 166 -27.74 -3.42 -3.56
N THR A 167 -27.40 -2.38 -4.31
CA THR A 167 -28.36 -1.63 -5.15
C THR A 167 -28.93 -2.51 -6.26
N ILE A 168 -28.09 -3.31 -6.92
CA ILE A 168 -28.52 -4.22 -8.00
C ILE A 168 -29.51 -5.26 -7.49
N VAL A 169 -29.37 -5.70 -6.24
CA VAL A 169 -30.24 -6.70 -5.60
C VAL A 169 -31.45 -6.05 -4.90
N GLY A 170 -31.60 -4.72 -4.98
CA GLY A 170 -32.72 -3.98 -4.35
C GLY A 170 -32.63 -3.87 -2.83
N ALA A 171 -31.45 -4.10 -2.25
CA ALA A 171 -31.21 -4.06 -0.81
C ALA A 171 -30.77 -2.68 -0.29
N ALA A 172 -30.58 -1.69 -1.17
CA ALA A 172 -29.99 -0.40 -0.81
C ALA A 172 -30.54 0.82 -1.60
N ASP A 173 -31.82 0.78 -2.00
CA ASP A 173 -32.43 1.80 -2.87
C ASP A 173 -32.31 3.25 -2.34
N GLY A 174 -32.39 3.43 -1.01
CA GLY A 174 -32.26 4.75 -0.37
C GLY A 174 -30.86 5.38 -0.47
N VAL A 175 -29.83 4.58 -0.77
CA VAL A 175 -28.42 5.02 -0.89
C VAL A 175 -27.81 4.66 -2.25
N ALA A 176 -28.64 4.22 -3.20
CA ALA A 176 -28.22 3.78 -4.53
C ALA A 176 -27.34 4.80 -5.28
N TRP A 177 -27.66 6.09 -5.14
CA TRP A 177 -26.93 7.19 -5.77
C TRP A 177 -25.48 7.33 -5.28
N MET A 178 -25.17 6.82 -4.08
CA MET A 178 -23.82 6.91 -3.50
C MET A 178 -22.82 6.01 -4.24
N GLY A 179 -23.27 4.89 -4.82
CA GLY A 179 -22.43 3.98 -5.58
C GLY A 179 -21.78 4.66 -6.81
N PRO A 180 -22.57 5.20 -7.75
CA PRO A 180 -22.05 5.92 -8.91
C PRO A 180 -21.22 7.16 -8.54
N VAL A 181 -21.63 7.93 -7.53
CA VAL A 181 -20.88 9.10 -7.07
C VAL A 181 -19.52 8.70 -6.50
N GLY A 182 -19.49 7.69 -5.62
CA GLY A 182 -18.24 7.16 -5.07
C GLY A 182 -17.31 6.64 -6.16
N LEU A 183 -17.86 5.92 -7.15
CA LEU A 183 -17.10 5.44 -8.30
C LEU A 183 -16.53 6.60 -9.12
N GLY A 184 -17.31 7.65 -9.38
CA GLY A 184 -16.87 8.84 -10.07
C GLY A 184 -15.71 9.55 -9.35
N ILE A 185 -15.80 9.67 -8.03
CA ILE A 185 -14.72 10.23 -7.19
C ILE A 185 -13.47 9.36 -7.28
N LEU A 186 -13.60 8.03 -7.16
CA LEU A 186 -12.46 7.12 -7.26
C LEU A 186 -11.78 7.19 -8.62
N ILE A 187 -12.55 7.20 -9.71
CA ILE A 187 -12.03 7.38 -11.08
C ILE A 187 -11.30 8.71 -11.20
N LEU A 188 -11.87 9.80 -10.68
CA LEU A 188 -11.25 11.12 -10.70
C LEU A 188 -9.91 11.10 -9.96
N VAL A 189 -9.86 10.53 -8.75
CA VAL A 189 -8.63 10.43 -7.95
C VAL A 189 -7.55 9.61 -8.69
N ILE A 190 -7.93 8.46 -9.26
CA ILE A 190 -7.00 7.63 -10.05
C ILE A 190 -6.51 8.38 -11.28
N ALA A 191 -7.41 9.06 -12.01
CA ALA A 191 -7.05 9.83 -13.21
C ALA A 191 -6.08 10.97 -12.87
N VAL A 192 -6.36 11.74 -11.82
CA VAL A 192 -5.48 12.81 -11.33
C VAL A 192 -4.10 12.23 -10.95
N PHE A 193 -4.07 11.14 -10.20
CA PHE A 193 -2.84 10.47 -9.82
C PHE A 193 -2.02 10.03 -11.05
N VAL A 194 -2.65 9.32 -11.99
CA VAL A 194 -2.01 8.84 -13.22
C VAL A 194 -1.52 10.01 -14.07
N SER A 195 -2.29 11.10 -14.16
CA SER A 195 -1.88 12.32 -14.87
C SER A 195 -0.64 12.97 -14.26
N ILE A 196 -0.56 13.04 -12.92
CA ILE A 196 0.62 13.57 -12.20
C ILE A 196 1.84 12.69 -12.50
N MET A 197 1.69 11.36 -12.50
CA MET A 197 2.80 10.45 -12.78
C MET A 197 3.28 10.50 -14.24
N ARG A 198 2.37 10.69 -15.20
CA ARG A 198 2.71 10.67 -16.64
C ARG A 198 3.18 12.02 -17.19
N SER A 199 2.91 13.13 -16.52
CA SER A 199 3.20 14.47 -17.07
C SER A 199 3.73 15.44 -16.01
N GLN A 200 4.98 15.88 -16.23
CA GLN A 200 5.62 16.92 -15.42
C GLN A 200 4.84 18.25 -15.46
N SER A 201 4.31 18.64 -16.62
CA SER A 201 3.58 19.90 -16.77
C SER A 201 2.21 19.88 -16.09
N LEU A 202 1.54 18.72 -16.01
CA LEU A 202 0.30 18.57 -15.24
C LEU A 202 0.57 18.53 -13.73
N ALA A 203 1.67 17.91 -13.30
CA ALA A 203 2.09 17.94 -11.90
C ALA A 203 2.35 19.38 -11.42
N GLU A 204 3.05 20.19 -12.23
CA GLU A 204 3.31 21.61 -11.94
C GLU A 204 2.01 22.44 -11.90
N ARG A 205 1.09 22.22 -12.86
CA ARG A 205 -0.22 22.92 -12.90
C ARG A 205 -1.14 22.54 -11.74
N LEU A 206 -1.22 21.25 -11.40
CA LEU A 206 -2.03 20.76 -10.29
C LEU A 206 -1.42 21.17 -8.93
N GLY A 207 -0.09 21.19 -8.82
CA GLY A 207 0.61 21.74 -7.65
C GLY A 207 0.35 23.25 -7.49
N ALA A 208 0.36 24.02 -8.59
CA ALA A 208 0.01 25.44 -8.58
C ALA A 208 -1.46 25.68 -8.22
N TRP A 209 -2.39 24.84 -8.70
CA TRP A 209 -3.80 24.91 -8.36
C TRP A 209 -4.06 24.53 -6.89
N GLY A 210 -3.38 23.49 -6.39
CA GLY A 210 -3.37 23.12 -4.98
C GLY A 210 -2.87 24.27 -4.09
N ASN A 211 -1.74 24.90 -4.45
CA ASN A 211 -1.23 26.07 -3.74
C ASN A 211 -2.20 27.27 -3.81
N ALA A 212 -2.91 27.46 -4.91
CA ALA A 212 -3.94 28.50 -5.05
C ALA A 212 -5.18 28.21 -4.19
N ALA A 213 -5.58 26.94 -4.04
CA ALA A 213 -6.70 26.51 -3.21
C ALA A 213 -6.37 26.55 -1.70
N VAL A 214 -5.12 26.28 -1.32
CA VAL A 214 -4.65 26.32 0.08
C VAL A 214 -4.39 27.75 0.55
N ARG A 215 -3.96 28.67 -0.33
CA ARG A 215 -3.72 30.09 -0.01
C ARG A 215 -4.88 30.80 0.73
N PRO A 216 -6.15 30.67 0.34
CA PRO A 216 -7.27 31.27 1.08
C PRO A 216 -7.54 30.56 2.43
N LEU A 217 -7.27 29.26 2.57
CA LEU A 217 -7.37 28.55 3.85
C LEU A 217 -6.21 28.88 4.82
N GLY A 218 -5.00 29.11 4.30
CA GLY A 218 -3.85 29.57 5.07
C GLY A 218 -4.02 30.98 5.67
N ARG A 219 -4.95 31.78 5.14
CA ARG A 219 -5.38 33.04 5.76
C ARG A 219 -6.23 32.85 7.02
N ARG A 220 -6.90 31.69 7.18
CA ARG A 220 -7.73 31.37 8.36
C ARG A 220 -7.03 30.46 9.37
N ILE A 221 -6.07 29.65 8.93
CA ILE A 221 -5.37 28.68 9.79
C ILE A 221 -3.87 28.92 9.71
N ARG A 222 -3.30 29.52 10.77
CA ARG A 222 -1.88 29.92 10.86
C ARG A 222 -0.88 28.76 10.70
N ARG A 223 -1.30 27.50 10.92
CA ARG A 223 -0.50 26.27 10.70
C ARG A 223 -0.34 25.86 9.23
N LEU A 224 -1.15 26.39 8.31
CA LEU A 224 -1.10 26.07 6.87
C LEU A 224 -0.36 27.14 6.04
N LYS A 225 0.13 28.21 6.69
CA LYS A 225 0.74 29.36 6.02
C LYS A 225 2.08 29.03 5.34
N ASP A 226 2.81 28.06 5.91
CA ASP A 226 4.16 27.68 5.50
C ASP A 226 4.24 26.24 4.95
N VAL A 227 3.08 25.62 4.68
CA VAL A 227 3.03 24.26 4.11
C VAL A 227 3.24 24.35 2.60
N ASP A 228 4.49 24.15 2.17
CA ASP A 228 4.82 23.98 0.76
C ASP A 228 4.60 22.51 0.36
N ILE A 229 3.53 22.25 -0.38
CA ILE A 229 3.22 20.91 -0.92
C ILE A 229 4.00 20.65 -2.23
N ALA A 230 4.45 21.70 -2.92
CA ALA A 230 5.18 21.56 -4.17
C ALA A 230 6.61 21.04 -3.94
N ALA A 231 7.30 21.54 -2.91
CA ALA A 231 8.67 21.09 -2.63
C ALA A 231 8.79 19.58 -2.31
N PRO A 232 7.95 18.96 -1.46
CA PRO A 232 7.97 17.51 -1.22
C PRO A 232 7.64 16.68 -2.47
N ILE A 233 6.70 17.12 -3.31
CA ILE A 233 6.32 16.41 -4.54
C ILE A 233 7.45 16.47 -5.57
N VAL A 234 8.09 17.62 -5.74
CA VAL A 234 9.24 17.80 -6.64
C VAL A 234 10.46 17.03 -6.15
N LYS A 235 10.70 17.01 -4.82
CA LYS A 235 11.77 16.23 -4.20
C LYS A 235 11.53 14.72 -4.39
N PHE A 236 10.33 14.23 -4.10
CA PHE A 236 9.95 12.83 -4.30
C PHE A 236 10.11 12.38 -5.75
N ARG A 237 9.73 13.24 -6.72
CA ARG A 237 9.92 12.96 -8.14
C ARG A 237 11.41 12.89 -8.52
N ARG A 238 12.22 13.84 -8.05
CA ARG A 238 13.66 13.88 -8.36
C ARG A 238 14.36 12.64 -7.80
N GLU A 239 14.04 12.30 -6.55
CA GLU A 239 14.53 11.07 -5.92
C GLU A 239 14.05 9.84 -6.72
N MET A 240 12.79 9.75 -7.15
CA MET A 240 12.35 8.64 -7.99
C MET A 240 13.07 8.54 -9.35
N TYR A 241 13.51 9.65 -9.94
CA TYR A 241 14.24 9.65 -11.22
C TYR A 241 15.73 9.33 -11.07
N ASP A 242 16.37 9.77 -9.98
CA ASP A 242 17.77 9.39 -9.66
C ASP A 242 17.89 7.91 -9.25
N LEU A 243 16.74 7.28 -8.97
CA LEU A 243 16.59 5.88 -8.55
C LEU A 243 16.26 4.92 -9.72
N LEU A 244 16.03 5.44 -10.93
CA LEU A 244 15.78 4.70 -12.19
C LEU A 244 17.01 4.74 -13.10
#